data_AF-A0A9D6L3V3-F1
#
_entry.id   AF-A0A9D6L3V3-F1
#
_cell.length_a   1.000
_cell.length_b   1.000
_cell.length_c   1.000
_cell.angle_alpha   90.00
_cell.angle_beta   90.00
_cell.angle_gamma   90.00
#
_symmetry.space_group_name_H-M   'P 1'
#
loop_
_entity.id
_entity.type
_entity.pdbx_description
1 polymer ?
#
loop_
_entity_poly.entity_id
_entity_poly.type
_entity_poly.pdbx_seq_one_letter_code
_entity_poly.pdbx_strand_id
1 'polypeptide(L)' 'RSVLHQKIITEAEVNFNGNLVGHNVRNTLALAEAFEHARDIFHYNNSSQGAEDFTNLAEELLPFV' A
#
# COMPACT_ATOMS: atom_id res chain seq x y z
N ARG A 1 17.53 3.63 4.30
CA ARG A 1 16.64 2.47 4.08
C ARG A 1 17.48 1.21 4.33
N SER A 2 17.06 0.34 5.24
CA SER A 2 17.89 -0.76 5.79
C SER A 2 18.03 -1.95 4.81
N VAL A 3 19.17 -2.64 4.83
CA VAL A 3 19.44 -3.90 4.12
C VAL A 3 18.37 -4.96 4.40
N LEU A 4 17.76 -4.91 5.59
CA LEU A 4 16.69 -5.83 6.00
C LEU A 4 15.42 -5.70 5.15
N HIS A 5 15.06 -4.47 4.76
CA HIS A 5 13.87 -4.23 3.93
C HIS A 5 14.01 -4.85 2.55
N GLN A 6 15.20 -4.71 1.94
CA GLN A 6 15.46 -5.30 0.63
C GLN A 6 15.44 -6.82 0.69
N LYS A 7 16.03 -7.40 1.74
CA LYS A 7 16.04 -8.86 1.94
C LYS A 7 14.62 -9.43 2.06
N ILE A 8 13.74 -8.77 2.83
CA ILE A 8 12.35 -9.21 2.99
C ILE A 8 11.60 -9.16 1.64
N ILE A 9 11.78 -8.09 0.86
CA ILE A 9 11.15 -7.97 -0.45
C ILE A 9 11.63 -9.08 -1.39
N THR A 10 12.96 -9.30 -1.47
CA THR A 10 13.54 -10.34 -2.33
C THR A 10 13.12 -11.75 -1.90
N GLU A 11 13.05 -12.04 -0.59
CA GLU A 11 12.54 -13.32 -0.11
C GLU A 11 11.05 -13.49 -0.42
N ALA A 12 10.25 -12.44 -0.32
CA ALA A 12 8.85 -12.49 -0.72
C ALA A 12 8.71 -12.77 -2.23
N GLU A 13 9.48 -12.09 -3.09
CA GLU A 13 9.45 -12.31 -4.54
C GLU A 13 9.72 -13.77 -4.90
N VAL A 14 10.69 -14.40 -4.23
CA VAL A 14 11.03 -15.82 -4.40
C VAL A 14 9.92 -16.73 -3.90
N ASN A 15 9.37 -16.49 -2.71
CA ASN A 15 8.35 -17.39 -2.11
C ASN A 15 6.98 -17.29 -2.79
N PHE A 16 6.61 -16.11 -3.27
CA PHE A 16 5.34 -15.87 -3.94
C PHE A 16 5.42 -16.05 -5.46
N ASN A 17 6.55 -16.54 -6.00
CA ASN A 17 6.78 -16.76 -7.43
C ASN A 17 6.46 -15.52 -8.29
N GLY A 18 6.79 -14.33 -7.79
CA GLY A 18 6.48 -13.07 -8.47
C GLY A 18 5.00 -12.64 -8.43
N ASN A 19 4.11 -13.39 -7.77
CA ASN A 19 2.72 -12.97 -7.52
C ASN A 19 2.63 -11.99 -6.34
N LEU A 20 3.40 -10.91 -6.41
CA LEU A 20 3.34 -9.82 -5.44
C LEU A 20 2.77 -8.59 -6.12
N VAL A 21 1.94 -7.86 -5.37
CA VAL A 21 1.55 -6.51 -5.76
C VAL A 21 2.78 -5.60 -5.72
N GLY A 22 3.02 -4.90 -6.82
CA GLY A 22 4.13 -3.96 -6.96
C GLY A 22 3.87 -2.63 -6.27
N HIS A 23 2.60 -2.25 -6.10
CA HIS A 23 2.23 -1.01 -5.41
C HIS A 23 2.39 -1.13 -3.90
N ASN A 24 3.05 -0.13 -3.31
CA ASN A 24 3.28 -0.05 -1.88
C ASN A 24 2.49 1.13 -1.29
N VAL A 25 1.86 0.91 -0.14
CA VAL A 25 1.15 1.96 0.59
C VAL A 25 2.15 2.69 1.50
N ARG A 26 2.39 3.96 1.21
CA ARG A 26 3.31 4.79 2.00
C ARG A 26 2.69 5.06 3.37
N ASN A 27 3.54 5.14 4.40
CA ASN A 27 3.10 5.66 5.69
C ASN A 27 2.94 7.18 5.59
N THR A 28 1.71 7.66 5.48
CA THR A 28 1.39 9.09 5.33
C THR A 28 0.66 9.61 6.56
N LEU A 29 0.81 10.91 6.85
CA LEU A 29 0.11 11.53 7.97
C LEU A 29 -1.42 11.42 7.82
N ALA A 30 -1.93 11.63 6.60
CA ALA A 30 -3.36 11.49 6.30
C ALA A 30 -3.90 10.08 6.60
N LEU A 31 -3.10 9.03 6.43
CA LEU A 31 -3.49 7.67 6.80
C LEU A 31 -3.56 7.47 8.32
N ALA A 32 -2.60 8.04 9.06
CA ALA A 32 -2.62 8.00 10.52
C ALA A 32 -3.85 8.75 11.07
N GLU A 33 -4.13 9.94 10.55
CA GLU A 33 -5.28 10.74 10.96
C GLU A 33 -6.62 10.08 10.57
N ALA A 34 -6.73 9.51 9.37
CA ALA A 34 -7.93 8.77 8.96
C ALA A 34 -8.27 7.66 9.97
N PHE A 35 -7.26 6.92 10.44
CA PHE A 35 -7.41 5.91 11.48
C PHE A 35 -7.88 6.51 12.81
N GLU A 36 -7.27 7.61 13.27
CA GLU A 36 -7.68 8.31 14.50
C GLU A 36 -9.13 8.83 14.43
N HIS A 37 -9.59 9.22 13.24
CA HIS A 37 -10.95 9.68 13.00
C HIS A 37 -11.95 8.56 12.68
N ALA A 38 -11.53 7.29 12.75
CA ALA A 38 -12.33 6.12 12.40
C ALA A 38 -13.01 6.23 11.02
N ARG A 39 -12.28 6.77 10.04
CA ARG A 39 -12.71 6.90 8.64
C ARG A 39 -11.69 6.21 7.73
N ASP A 40 -12.14 5.69 6.59
CA ASP A 40 -11.19 5.29 5.56
C ASP A 40 -10.56 6.52 4.90
N ILE A 41 -9.44 6.30 4.22
CA ILE A 41 -8.63 7.37 3.63
C ILE A 41 -9.38 8.14 2.54
N PHE A 42 -10.31 7.51 1.82
CA PHE A 42 -11.06 8.15 0.75
C PHE A 42 -12.12 9.12 1.31
N HIS A 43 -12.82 8.73 2.38
CA HIS A 43 -13.77 9.61 3.06
C HIS A 43 -13.09 10.66 3.96
N TYR A 44 -11.90 10.36 4.48
CA TYR A 44 -11.12 11.32 5.26
C TYR A 44 -10.48 12.38 4.37
N ASN A 45 -9.69 11.95 3.37
CA ASN A 45 -9.00 12.82 2.44
C ASN A 45 -8.69 12.10 1.11
N ASN A 46 -9.64 12.19 0.18
CA ASN A 46 -9.56 11.57 -1.15
C ASN A 46 -8.41 12.10 -2.03
N SER A 47 -7.85 13.28 -1.76
CA SER A 47 -6.73 13.84 -2.52
C SER A 47 -5.37 13.58 -1.87
N SER A 48 -5.32 12.76 -0.82
CA SER A 48 -4.07 12.42 -0.14
C SER A 48 -3.24 11.39 -0.92
N GLN A 49 -1.93 11.39 -0.68
CA GLN A 49 -1.02 10.36 -1.20
C GLN A 49 -1.41 8.95 -0.75
N GLY A 50 -2.03 8.80 0.43
CA GLY A 50 -2.56 7.52 0.89
C GLY A 50 -3.74 7.03 0.05
N ALA A 51 -4.66 7.93 -0.33
CA ALA A 51 -5.77 7.61 -1.22
C ALA A 51 -5.28 7.22 -2.63
N GLU A 52 -4.27 7.93 -3.15
CA GLU A 52 -3.59 7.59 -4.41
C GLU A 52 -2.96 6.18 -4.34
N ASP A 53 -2.20 5.87 -3.28
CA ASP A 53 -1.56 4.56 -3.12
C ASP A 53 -2.57 3.42 -3.07
N PHE A 54 -3.68 3.59 -2.33
CA PHE A 54 -4.74 2.59 -2.25
C PHE A 54 -5.51 2.45 -3.56
N THR A 55 -5.67 3.53 -4.33
CA THR A 55 -6.29 3.46 -5.67
C THR A 55 -5.43 2.60 -6.59
N ASN A 56 -4.13 2.89 -6.66
CA ASN A 56 -3.21 2.14 -7.52
C ASN A 56 -3.13 0.66 -7.11
N LEU A 57 -3.14 0.38 -5.80
CA LEU A 57 -3.20 -0.99 -5.28
C LEU A 57 -4.50 -1.70 -5.67
N ALA A 58 -5.64 -1.00 -5.60
CA ALA A 58 -6.92 -1.56 -6.00
C ALA A 58 -6.96 -1.85 -7.50
N GLU A 59 -6.44 -0.95 -8.34
CA GLU A 59 -6.32 -1.15 -9.79
C GLU A 59 -5.45 -2.36 -10.14
N GLU A 60 -4.37 -2.59 -9.39
CA GLU A 60 -3.53 -3.78 -9.56
C GLU A 60 -4.23 -5.07 -9.12
N LEU A 61 -5.11 -5.01 -8.11
CA LEU A 61 -5.84 -6.17 -7.59
C LEU A 61 -7.06 -6.55 -8.42
N LEU A 62 -7.72 -5.59 -9.09
CA LEU A 62 -8.95 -5.82 -9.86
C LEU A 62 -8.83 -6.97 -10.91
N PRO A 63 -7.73 -7.13 -11.65
CA PRO A 63 -7.55 -8.25 -12.58
C PRO A 63 -7.50 -9.64 -11.93
N PHE A 64 -7.28 -9.73 -10.60
CA PHE A 64 -7.24 -10.98 -9.86
C PHE A 64 -8.59 -11.42 -9.31
N VAL A 65 -9.65 -10.62 -9.50
CA VAL A 65 -11.01 -10.84 -8.98
C VAL A 65 -11.95 -11.38 -10.05
#